data_AF-A0A1F7GZP8-F1
#
_entry.id   AF-A0A1F7GZP8-F1
#
_cell.length_a   1.000
_cell.length_b   1.000
_cell.length_c   1.000
_cell.angle_alpha   90.00
_cell.angle_beta   90.00
_cell.angle_gamma   90.00
#
_symmetry.space_group_name_H-M   'P 1'
#
loop_
_entity.id
_entity.type
_entity.pdbx_description
1 polymer ?
#
loop_
_entity_poly.entity_id
_entity_poly.type
_entity_poly.pdbx_seq_one_letter_code
_entity_poly.pdbx_strand_id
1 'polypeptide(L)'
;MPGRKIPLIQGEYYHVYNRGVNRQKIFSGRESYERAYKAIFFYQNVNLPMKLSDFNKLPPCEQQVLFDKTRSEKKFHVEILSFVLMPNHFHFQLKQLSDHGISIFMSNFENSYARYLNTAIERVGPLYQGRFKTQHIKTREQFIHTSAYIHLNPYSSGVLSSTEELLQYKYSSLSFYSGKEKDDLIATEKILSYFSNRDSYMKFVLDRADYQKRLKSNSKLKSHSRGGI
;
A
#
# COMPACT_ATOMS: atom_id res chain seq x y z
N MET A 1 -0.94 -23.39 11.20
CA MET A 1 -0.19 -22.55 10.23
C MET A 1 1.12 -22.11 10.87
N PRO A 2 2.29 -22.41 10.28
CA PRO A 2 3.55 -21.96 10.85
C PRO A 2 3.59 -20.42 10.89
N GLY A 3 4.04 -19.87 12.03
CA GLY A 3 4.21 -18.44 12.24
C GLY A 3 5.24 -17.82 11.30
N ARG A 4 5.29 -16.48 11.24
CA ARG A 4 6.34 -15.77 10.51
C ARG A 4 7.68 -16.09 11.19
N LYS A 5 8.67 -16.60 10.44
CA LYS A 5 9.99 -17.01 10.98
C LYS A 5 10.80 -15.84 11.55
N ILE A 6 10.62 -14.64 10.98
CA ILE A 6 11.33 -13.42 11.39
C ILE A 6 10.30 -12.48 12.03
N PRO A 7 10.48 -12.07 13.29
CA PRO A 7 9.58 -11.11 13.92
C PRO A 7 9.65 -9.75 13.22
N LEU A 8 8.54 -9.00 13.27
CA LEU A 8 8.54 -7.61 12.83
C LEU A 8 9.01 -6.75 13.99
N ILE A 9 10.10 -6.01 13.79
CA ILE A 9 10.81 -5.27 14.82
C ILE A 9 10.38 -3.81 14.74
N GLN A 10 10.13 -3.19 15.90
CA GLN A 10 9.80 -1.77 15.98
C GLN A 10 10.98 -0.91 15.51
N GLY A 11 10.69 0.16 14.76
CA GLY A 11 11.68 1.04 14.15
C GLY A 11 12.17 0.59 12.76
N GLU A 12 11.97 -0.68 12.41
CA GLU A 12 12.45 -1.26 11.16
C GLU A 12 11.47 -1.08 9.99
N TYR A 13 12.00 -1.24 8.77
CA TYR A 13 11.28 -0.98 7.51
C TYR A 13 10.97 -2.27 6.74
N TYR A 14 9.77 -2.35 6.18
CA TYR A 14 9.30 -3.56 5.49
C TYR A 14 8.54 -3.23 4.21
N HIS A 15 8.78 -4.01 3.16
CA HIS A 15 7.86 -4.12 2.03
C HIS A 15 6.77 -5.12 2.39
N VAL A 16 5.53 -4.64 2.44
CA VAL A 16 4.36 -5.40 2.87
C VAL A 16 3.37 -5.51 1.72
N TYR A 17 2.85 -6.70 1.44
CA TYR A 17 1.93 -6.90 0.32
C TYR A 17 1.02 -8.10 0.51
N ASN A 18 -0.17 -8.04 -0.09
CA ASN A 18 -1.08 -9.16 -0.20
C ASN A 18 -1.87 -9.09 -1.52
N ARG A 19 -2.53 -10.19 -1.88
CA ARG A 19 -3.21 -10.38 -3.16
C ARG A 19 -4.52 -11.11 -2.95
N GLY A 20 -5.51 -10.82 -3.79
CA GLY A 20 -6.77 -11.56 -3.82
C GLY A 20 -6.58 -13.05 -4.14
N VAL A 21 -7.42 -13.91 -3.54
CA VAL A 21 -7.46 -15.33 -3.93
C VAL A 21 -7.74 -15.46 -5.43
N ASN A 22 -7.16 -16.49 -6.07
CA ASN A 22 -7.28 -16.72 -7.50
C ASN A 22 -6.88 -15.52 -8.39
N ARG A 23 -6.09 -14.57 -7.87
CA ARG A 23 -5.73 -13.32 -8.54
C ARG A 23 -6.95 -12.46 -8.93
N GLN A 24 -8.09 -12.67 -8.27
CA GLN A 24 -9.32 -11.93 -8.50
C GLN A 24 -9.12 -10.43 -8.24
N LYS A 25 -9.90 -9.59 -8.92
CA LYS A 25 -9.92 -8.15 -8.63
C LYS A 25 -10.49 -7.96 -7.22
N ILE A 26 -9.74 -7.28 -6.36
CA ILE A 26 -10.14 -6.87 -5.02
C ILE A 26 -10.50 -5.39 -4.96
N PHE A 27 -10.02 -4.58 -5.90
CA PHE A 27 -10.42 -3.19 -6.06
C PHE A 27 -11.10 -2.98 -7.41
N SER A 28 -12.37 -2.59 -7.39
CA SER A 28 -13.22 -2.45 -8.57
C SER A 28 -14.10 -1.21 -8.46
N GLY A 29 -13.91 -0.26 -9.37
CA GLY A 29 -14.63 1.02 -9.33
C GLY A 29 -14.13 1.95 -8.23
N ARG A 30 -14.57 3.21 -8.31
CA ARG A 30 -14.07 4.31 -7.47
C ARG A 30 -14.35 4.10 -5.98
N GLU A 31 -15.56 3.69 -5.62
CA GLU A 31 -15.99 3.52 -4.22
C GLU A 31 -15.14 2.51 -3.46
N SER A 32 -14.78 1.42 -4.13
CA SER A 32 -13.93 0.37 -3.58
C SER A 32 -12.53 0.89 -3.24
N TYR A 33 -11.92 1.71 -4.11
CA TYR A 33 -10.64 2.35 -3.81
C TYR A 33 -10.77 3.40 -2.71
N GLU A 34 -11.81 4.23 -2.72
CA GLU A 34 -12.06 5.23 -1.68
C GLU A 34 -12.27 4.58 -0.30
N ARG A 35 -12.98 3.45 -0.25
CA ARG A 35 -13.17 2.66 0.96
C ARG A 35 -11.84 2.09 1.48
N ALA A 36 -10.99 1.60 0.58
CA ALA A 36 -9.67 1.11 0.94
C ALA A 36 -8.77 2.25 1.46
N TYR A 37 -8.74 3.39 0.77
CA TYR A 37 -8.01 4.59 1.17
C TYR A 37 -8.43 5.03 2.58
N LYS A 38 -9.73 5.18 2.81
CA LYS A 38 -10.27 5.53 4.14
C LYS A 38 -9.85 4.53 5.21
N ALA A 39 -9.90 3.22 4.93
CA ALA A 39 -9.49 2.20 5.88
C ALA A 39 -7.98 2.25 6.20
N ILE A 40 -7.14 2.47 5.19
CA ILE A 40 -5.68 2.62 5.37
C ILE A 40 -5.39 3.74 6.35
N PHE A 41 -5.91 4.94 6.11
CA PHE A 41 -5.63 6.08 6.95
C PHE A 41 -6.29 6.01 8.31
N PHE A 42 -7.48 5.42 8.40
CA PHE A 42 -8.13 5.19 9.68
C PHE A 42 -7.26 4.26 10.55
N TYR A 43 -6.92 3.06 10.06
CA TYR A 43 -6.20 2.05 10.84
C TYR A 43 -4.70 2.30 10.98
N GLN A 44 -4.15 3.33 10.32
CA GLN A 44 -2.80 3.82 10.60
C GLN A 44 -2.70 4.38 12.03
N ASN A 45 -3.78 4.96 12.56
CA ASN A 45 -3.81 5.58 13.89
C ASN A 45 -3.91 4.56 15.03
N VAL A 46 -3.29 4.90 16.15
CA VAL A 46 -3.43 4.21 17.43
C VAL A 46 -4.64 4.78 18.19
N ASN A 47 -5.29 3.98 19.04
CA ASN A 47 -6.37 4.39 19.95
C ASN A 47 -7.57 5.04 19.24
N LEU A 48 -8.06 4.39 18.20
CA LEU A 48 -9.27 4.82 17.50
C LEU A 48 -10.48 4.80 18.44
N PRO A 49 -11.27 5.90 18.52
CA PRO A 49 -12.37 5.99 19.47
C PRO A 49 -13.57 5.11 19.09
N MET A 50 -13.58 4.56 17.88
CA MET A 50 -14.67 3.75 17.36
C MET A 50 -14.22 2.84 16.21
N LYS A 51 -15.12 1.94 15.79
CA LYS A 51 -14.92 1.10 14.60
C LYS A 51 -15.14 1.91 13.33
N LEU A 52 -14.47 1.53 12.24
CA LEU A 52 -14.64 2.19 10.94
C LEU A 52 -16.10 2.16 10.45
N SER A 53 -16.87 1.13 10.79
CA SER A 53 -18.30 1.05 10.45
C SER A 53 -19.11 2.19 11.05
N ASP A 54 -18.82 2.57 12.30
CA ASP A 54 -19.54 3.62 13.01
C ASP A 54 -19.03 4.99 12.57
N PHE A 55 -17.72 5.12 12.35
CA PHE A 55 -17.12 6.30 11.72
C PHE A 55 -17.78 6.65 10.38
N ASN A 56 -18.07 5.66 9.54
CA ASN A 56 -18.70 5.90 8.23
C ASN A 56 -20.17 6.34 8.32
N LYS A 57 -20.83 6.18 9.46
CA LYS A 57 -22.20 6.67 9.69
C LYS A 57 -22.22 8.14 10.10
N LEU A 58 -21.09 8.70 10.53
CA LEU A 58 -20.99 10.09 10.94
C LEU A 58 -21.18 11.04 9.74
N PRO A 59 -21.72 12.25 9.95
CA PRO A 59 -21.71 13.30 8.95
C PRO A 59 -20.29 13.61 8.43
N PRO A 60 -20.13 14.05 7.17
CA PRO A 60 -18.81 14.35 6.61
C PRO A 60 -17.98 15.34 7.42
N CYS A 61 -18.60 16.36 8.01
CA CYS A 61 -17.92 17.34 8.86
C CYS A 61 -17.33 16.70 10.13
N GLU A 62 -18.07 15.81 10.80
CA GLU A 62 -17.60 15.08 11.98
C GLU A 62 -16.50 14.08 11.63
N GLN A 63 -16.62 13.40 10.47
CA GLN A 63 -15.55 12.55 9.94
C GLN A 63 -14.26 13.34 9.77
N GLN A 64 -14.35 14.54 9.20
CA GLN A 64 -13.20 15.41 8.98
C GLN A 64 -12.58 15.88 10.29
N VAL A 65 -13.38 16.37 11.25
CA VAL A 65 -12.90 16.80 12.57
C VAL A 65 -12.15 15.66 13.28
N LEU A 66 -12.68 14.44 13.25
CA LEU A 66 -12.01 13.31 13.88
C LEU A 66 -10.73 12.94 13.14
N PHE A 67 -10.73 12.94 11.80
CA PHE A 67 -9.53 12.70 11.02
C PHE A 67 -8.43 13.74 11.32
N ASP A 68 -8.78 15.02 11.35
CA ASP A 68 -7.84 16.10 11.63
C ASP A 68 -7.28 16.01 13.05
N LYS A 69 -8.13 15.65 14.02
CA LYS A 69 -7.68 15.36 15.39
C LYS A 69 -6.67 14.21 15.42
N THR A 70 -7.02 13.05 14.85
CA THR A 70 -6.11 11.87 14.83
C THR A 70 -4.80 12.15 14.09
N ARG A 71 -4.85 12.92 13.00
CA ARG A 71 -3.68 13.44 12.28
C ARG A 71 -2.79 14.30 13.16
N SER A 72 -3.37 15.22 13.94
CA SER A 72 -2.62 16.13 14.81
C SER A 72 -1.90 15.40 15.95
N GLU A 73 -2.47 14.30 16.45
CA GLU A 73 -1.87 13.51 17.53
C GLU A 73 -0.64 12.73 17.07
N LYS A 74 -0.51 12.44 15.77
CA LYS A 74 0.62 11.70 15.16
C LYS A 74 0.98 10.38 15.85
N LYS A 75 -0.02 9.74 16.48
CA LYS A 75 0.13 8.42 17.12
C LYS A 75 -0.26 7.35 16.12
N PHE A 76 0.73 6.76 15.46
CA PHE A 76 0.50 5.76 14.42
C PHE A 76 1.06 4.39 14.78
N HIS A 77 0.38 3.33 14.33
CA HIS A 77 0.92 1.98 14.38
C HIS A 77 2.10 1.81 13.42
N VAL A 78 2.05 2.50 12.28
CA VAL A 78 3.02 2.44 11.18
C VAL A 78 3.20 3.82 10.52
N GLU A 79 4.39 4.08 10.00
CA GLU A 79 4.58 5.13 8.98
C GLU A 79 4.41 4.52 7.60
N ILE A 80 3.56 5.12 6.77
CA ILE A 80 3.41 4.74 5.37
C ILE A 80 4.37 5.59 4.55
N LEU A 81 5.39 4.96 3.97
CA LEU A 81 6.40 5.64 3.17
C LEU A 81 5.97 5.69 1.69
N SER A 82 5.56 4.55 1.16
CA SER A 82 5.03 4.44 -0.19
C SER A 82 3.96 3.33 -0.23
N PHE A 83 2.99 3.49 -1.12
CA PHE A 83 1.98 2.47 -1.39
C PHE A 83 1.47 2.54 -2.83
N VAL A 84 0.87 1.44 -3.26
CA VAL A 84 0.03 1.33 -4.45
C VAL A 84 -1.08 0.30 -4.23
N LEU A 85 -2.30 0.63 -4.63
CA LEU A 85 -3.44 -0.28 -4.70
C LEU A 85 -3.62 -0.67 -6.16
N MET A 86 -3.50 -1.96 -6.44
CA MET A 86 -3.59 -2.54 -7.78
C MET A 86 -4.87 -3.36 -7.88
N PRO A 87 -5.52 -3.51 -9.05
CA PRO A 87 -6.84 -4.16 -9.14
C PRO A 87 -6.99 -5.48 -8.38
N ASN A 88 -5.95 -6.32 -8.32
CA ASN A 88 -5.97 -7.61 -7.60
C ASN A 88 -5.00 -7.73 -6.40
N HIS A 89 -4.23 -6.69 -6.05
CA HIS A 89 -3.26 -6.74 -4.95
C HIS A 89 -2.91 -5.34 -4.44
N PHE A 90 -2.08 -5.24 -3.41
CA PHE A 90 -1.52 -3.95 -3.00
C PHE A 90 -0.09 -4.13 -2.53
N HIS A 91 0.65 -3.04 -2.49
CA HIS A 91 1.97 -2.99 -1.87
C HIS A 91 2.09 -1.75 -0.99
N PHE A 92 2.76 -1.92 0.14
CA PHE A 92 3.13 -0.86 1.08
C PHE A 92 4.63 -0.95 1.40
N GLN A 93 5.26 0.18 1.62
CA GLN A 93 6.53 0.30 2.32
C GLN A 93 6.24 0.94 3.67
N LEU A 94 6.40 0.17 4.74
CA LEU A 94 5.99 0.57 6.09
C LEU A 94 7.18 0.61 7.02
N LYS A 95 7.19 1.56 7.95
CA LYS A 95 7.99 1.50 9.18
C LYS A 95 7.09 1.05 10.33
N GLN A 96 7.53 0.10 11.14
CA GLN A 96 6.78 -0.26 12.34
C GLN A 96 7.04 0.76 13.46
N LEU A 97 6.00 1.40 14.01
CA LEU A 97 6.16 2.41 15.07
C LEU A 97 5.77 1.92 16.46
N SER A 98 4.86 0.95 16.55
CA SER A 98 4.40 0.35 17.81
C SER A 98 4.66 -1.15 17.80
N ASP A 99 4.65 -1.76 18.99
CA ASP A 99 4.71 -3.21 19.11
C ASP A 99 3.60 -3.87 18.30
N HIS A 100 3.97 -4.88 17.51
CA HIS A 100 3.11 -5.53 16.52
C HIS A 100 2.38 -4.59 15.53
N GLY A 101 2.81 -3.33 15.38
CA GLY A 101 2.06 -2.28 14.67
C GLY A 101 1.69 -2.62 13.23
N ILE A 102 2.62 -3.20 12.45
CA ILE A 102 2.31 -3.64 11.08
C ILE A 102 1.27 -4.76 11.08
N SER A 103 1.33 -5.68 12.04
CA SER A 103 0.37 -6.79 12.12
C SER A 103 -1.03 -6.31 12.50
N ILE A 104 -1.12 -5.36 13.44
CA ILE A 104 -2.38 -4.72 13.84
C ILE A 104 -2.97 -3.95 12.65
N PHE A 105 -2.17 -3.08 12.03
CA PHE A 105 -2.54 -2.30 10.85
C PHE A 105 -3.08 -3.19 9.72
N MET A 106 -2.30 -4.21 9.32
CA MET A 106 -2.66 -5.10 8.23
C MET A 106 -3.90 -5.94 8.56
N SER A 107 -4.00 -6.47 9.77
CA SER A 107 -5.17 -7.25 10.21
C SER A 107 -6.45 -6.41 10.14
N ASN A 108 -6.41 -5.19 10.67
CA ASN A 108 -7.57 -4.31 10.67
C ASN A 108 -7.96 -3.88 9.25
N PHE A 109 -6.99 -3.47 8.43
CA PHE A 109 -7.22 -3.09 7.05
C PHE A 109 -7.80 -4.24 6.21
N GLU A 110 -7.13 -5.40 6.18
CA GLU A 110 -7.54 -6.54 5.36
C GLU A 110 -8.91 -7.08 5.80
N ASN A 111 -9.15 -7.26 7.11
CA ASN A 111 -10.42 -7.78 7.60
C ASN A 111 -11.58 -6.80 7.35
N SER A 112 -11.35 -5.51 7.60
CA SER A 112 -12.37 -4.49 7.38
C SER A 112 -12.73 -4.36 5.91
N TYR A 113 -11.74 -4.38 5.02
CA TYR A 113 -11.95 -4.27 3.59
C TYR A 113 -12.59 -5.55 3.00
N ALA A 114 -12.12 -6.73 3.43
CA ALA A 114 -12.70 -8.00 3.01
C ALA A 114 -14.18 -8.12 3.38
N ARG A 115 -14.57 -7.71 4.59
CA ARG A 115 -15.97 -7.67 5.00
C ARG A 115 -16.80 -6.71 4.14
N TYR A 116 -16.30 -5.49 3.91
CA TYR A 116 -16.98 -4.52 3.05
C TYR A 116 -17.24 -5.10 1.66
N LEU A 117 -16.20 -5.61 1.00
CA LEU A 117 -16.33 -6.09 -0.37
C LEU A 117 -17.23 -7.33 -0.43
N ASN A 118 -17.04 -8.29 0.48
CA ASN A 118 -17.88 -9.49 0.54
C ASN A 118 -19.36 -9.15 0.71
N THR A 119 -19.70 -8.19 1.58
CA THR A 119 -21.08 -7.73 1.73
C THR A 119 -21.58 -7.00 0.50
N ALA A 120 -20.76 -6.12 -0.11
CA ALA A 120 -21.17 -5.30 -1.25
C ALA A 120 -21.47 -6.12 -2.52
N ILE A 121 -20.84 -7.28 -2.69
CA ILE A 121 -21.02 -8.14 -3.86
C ILE A 121 -21.53 -9.55 -3.50
N GLU A 122 -22.13 -9.70 -2.31
CA GLU A 122 -22.71 -10.96 -1.80
C GLU A 122 -21.77 -12.18 -1.89
N ARG A 123 -20.46 -11.92 -1.75
CA ARG A 123 -19.42 -12.94 -1.90
C ARG A 123 -19.15 -13.63 -0.56
N VAL A 124 -18.98 -14.96 -0.61
CA VAL A 124 -18.58 -15.79 0.53
C VAL A 124 -17.10 -16.19 0.43
N GLY A 125 -16.45 -16.38 1.57
CA GLY A 125 -15.09 -16.94 1.67
C GLY A 125 -13.97 -15.90 1.77
N PRO A 126 -12.71 -16.34 1.81
CA PRO A 126 -11.55 -15.46 2.03
C PRO A 126 -11.31 -14.54 0.83
N LEU A 127 -11.09 -13.25 1.05
CA LEU A 127 -10.76 -12.30 -0.02
C LEU A 127 -9.30 -12.46 -0.49
N TYR A 128 -8.38 -12.61 0.47
CA TYR A 128 -6.92 -12.61 0.25
C TYR A 128 -6.29 -14.00 0.30
N GLN A 129 -5.13 -14.16 -0.34
CA GLN A 129 -4.35 -15.39 -0.38
C GLN A 129 -3.59 -15.63 0.93
N GLY A 130 -4.33 -15.82 2.01
CA GLY A 130 -3.79 -16.01 3.36
C GLY A 130 -3.22 -14.72 3.96
N ARG A 131 -2.20 -14.88 4.81
CA ARG A 131 -1.57 -13.78 5.54
C ARG A 131 -0.76 -12.89 4.59
N PHE A 132 -0.72 -11.59 4.90
CA PHE A 132 0.17 -10.65 4.22
C PHE A 132 1.64 -11.09 4.29
N LYS A 133 2.34 -10.81 3.20
CA LYS A 133 3.77 -11.10 3.03
C LYS A 133 4.59 -9.87 3.39
N THR A 134 5.80 -10.12 3.87
CA THR A 134 6.73 -9.08 4.34
C THR A 134 8.14 -9.39 3.88
N GLN A 135 8.84 -8.37 3.39
CA GLN A 135 10.28 -8.42 3.12
C GLN A 135 10.95 -7.31 3.94
N HIS A 136 11.91 -7.68 4.79
CA HIS A 136 12.69 -6.73 5.58
C HIS A 136 13.62 -5.93 4.67
N ILE A 137 13.64 -4.62 4.86
CA ILE A 137 14.48 -3.66 4.15
C ILE A 137 15.62 -3.28 5.07
N LYS A 138 16.84 -3.74 4.75
CA LYS A 138 18.02 -3.62 5.61
C LYS A 138 19.02 -2.57 5.12
N THR A 139 19.01 -2.26 3.82
CA THR A 139 19.98 -1.33 3.22
C THR A 139 19.29 -0.13 2.60
N ARG A 140 20.06 0.95 2.42
CA ARG A 140 19.61 2.16 1.73
C ARG A 140 19.15 1.85 0.31
N GLU A 141 19.88 1.00 -0.40
CA GLU A 141 19.58 0.62 -1.79
C GLU A 141 18.24 -0.11 -1.83
N GLN A 142 18.03 -1.09 -0.95
CA GLN A 142 16.74 -1.77 -0.82
C GLN A 142 15.61 -0.78 -0.52
N PHE A 143 15.87 0.22 0.32
CA PHE A 143 14.90 1.22 0.73
C PHE A 143 14.39 2.07 -0.45
N ILE A 144 15.30 2.68 -1.21
CA ILE A 144 14.90 3.53 -2.36
C ILE A 144 14.35 2.71 -3.53
N HIS A 145 14.91 1.52 -3.79
CA HIS A 145 14.44 0.65 -4.86
C HIS A 145 13.07 0.03 -4.57
N THR A 146 12.74 -0.23 -3.30
CA THR A 146 11.39 -0.68 -2.92
C THR A 146 10.36 0.39 -3.25
N SER A 147 10.64 1.67 -2.95
CA SER A 147 9.74 2.77 -3.27
C SER A 147 9.48 2.87 -4.77
N ALA A 148 10.55 2.88 -5.58
CA ALA A 148 10.43 2.89 -7.03
C ALA A 148 9.67 1.66 -7.55
N TYR A 149 9.95 0.48 -7.01
CA TYR A 149 9.24 -0.74 -7.37
C TYR A 149 7.73 -0.61 -7.16
N ILE A 150 7.33 -0.13 -5.98
CA ILE A 150 5.93 0.09 -5.61
C ILE A 150 5.27 1.07 -6.60
N HIS A 151 5.87 2.24 -6.81
CA HIS A 151 5.28 3.26 -7.70
C HIS A 151 5.20 2.81 -9.15
N LEU A 152 6.15 1.99 -9.64
CA LEU A 152 6.14 1.47 -11.01
C LEU A 152 5.21 0.27 -11.23
N ASN A 153 4.54 -0.26 -10.19
CA ASN A 153 3.67 -1.43 -10.34
C ASN A 153 2.52 -1.26 -11.36
N PRO A 154 1.80 -0.11 -11.40
CA PRO A 154 0.74 0.13 -12.38
C PRO A 154 1.23 -0.04 -13.82
N TYR A 155 2.31 0.63 -14.17
CA TYR A 155 2.94 0.54 -15.50
C TYR A 155 3.51 -0.86 -15.78
N SER A 156 4.38 -1.37 -14.91
CA SER A 156 5.09 -2.64 -15.13
C SER A 156 4.18 -3.87 -15.19
N SER A 157 2.96 -3.79 -14.64
CA SER A 157 1.98 -4.87 -14.71
C SER A 157 1.00 -4.78 -15.89
N GLY A 158 1.04 -3.67 -16.64
CA GLY A 158 0.14 -3.38 -17.75
C GLY A 158 -1.21 -2.81 -17.33
N VAL A 159 -1.34 -2.25 -16.12
CA VAL A 159 -2.53 -1.47 -15.73
C VAL A 159 -2.52 -0.10 -16.41
N LEU A 160 -1.32 0.48 -16.58
CA LEU A 160 -1.10 1.69 -17.35
C LEU A 160 -0.30 1.35 -18.61
N SER A 161 -0.60 2.05 -19.70
CA SER A 161 0.08 1.85 -20.98
C SER A 161 1.41 2.60 -21.03
N SER A 162 1.45 3.77 -20.36
CA SER A 162 2.59 4.69 -20.39
C SER A 162 3.06 5.14 -19.02
N THR A 163 4.31 5.57 -18.94
CA THR A 163 4.93 6.09 -17.71
C THR A 163 4.36 7.44 -17.29
N GLU A 164 3.87 8.23 -18.23
CA GLU A 164 3.31 9.57 -18.00
C GLU A 164 2.01 9.50 -17.19
N GLU A 165 1.30 8.37 -17.26
CA GLU A 165 0.07 8.12 -16.51
C GLU A 165 0.32 7.84 -15.02
N LEU A 166 1.56 7.54 -14.61
CA LEU A 166 1.88 7.14 -13.24
C LEU A 166 1.51 8.21 -12.20
N LEU A 167 1.69 9.49 -12.54
CA LEU A 167 1.32 10.61 -11.67
C LEU A 167 -0.20 10.82 -11.59
N GLN A 168 -0.95 10.34 -12.58
CA GLN A 168 -2.41 10.45 -12.62
C GLN A 168 -3.10 9.27 -11.93
N TYR A 169 -2.35 8.21 -11.63
CA TYR A 169 -2.86 7.03 -10.95
C TYR A 169 -3.11 7.31 -9.46
N LYS A 170 -4.32 7.79 -9.17
CA LYS A 170 -4.78 8.23 -7.83
C LYS A 170 -4.69 7.16 -6.72
N TYR A 171 -4.49 5.90 -7.09
CA TYR A 171 -4.41 4.77 -6.16
C TYR A 171 -2.95 4.42 -5.81
N SER A 172 -2.05 5.38 -5.96
CA SER A 172 -0.62 5.30 -5.62
C SER A 172 -0.21 6.53 -4.86
N SER A 173 0.80 6.37 -4.00
CA SER A 173 1.42 7.49 -3.28
C SER A 173 2.37 8.35 -4.13
N LEU A 174 2.60 8.03 -5.42
CA LEU A 174 3.60 8.73 -6.23
C LEU A 174 3.31 10.23 -6.39
N SER A 175 2.03 10.64 -6.46
CA SER A 175 1.64 12.05 -6.60
C SER A 175 2.19 12.93 -5.46
N PHE A 176 2.22 12.42 -4.23
CA PHE A 176 2.76 13.13 -3.05
C PHE A 176 4.28 13.40 -3.14
N TYR A 177 5.01 12.59 -3.91
CA TYR A 177 6.43 12.80 -4.15
C TYR A 177 6.69 13.98 -5.09
N SER A 178 5.74 14.29 -5.98
CA SER A 178 5.84 15.46 -6.88
C SER A 178 5.67 16.81 -6.17
N GLY A 179 5.14 16.83 -4.94
CA GLY A 179 4.89 18.04 -4.18
C GLY A 179 3.60 18.80 -4.56
N LYS A 180 2.86 18.32 -5.57
CA LYS A 180 1.55 18.85 -5.97
C LYS A 180 0.46 18.53 -4.94
N GLU A 181 0.60 17.41 -4.25
CA GLU A 181 -0.29 16.95 -3.18
C GLU A 181 0.51 16.83 -1.89
N LYS A 182 -0.10 17.20 -0.76
CA LYS A 182 0.46 17.01 0.57
C LYS A 182 -0.54 16.24 1.44
N ASP A 183 -0.08 15.17 2.07
CA ASP A 183 -0.82 14.45 3.10
C ASP A 183 0.18 14.00 4.16
N ASP A 184 0.02 14.52 5.38
CA ASP A 184 0.89 14.22 6.52
C ASP A 184 0.85 12.74 6.93
N LEU A 185 -0.09 11.97 6.38
CA LEU A 185 -0.20 10.54 6.63
C LEU A 185 0.79 9.70 5.79
N ILE A 186 1.44 10.30 4.79
CA ILE A 186 2.45 9.67 3.96
C ILE A 186 3.81 10.33 4.21
N ALA A 187 4.73 9.57 4.82
CA ALA A 187 6.05 10.04 5.24
C ALA A 187 7.05 10.12 4.07
N THR A 188 6.75 10.95 3.06
CA THR A 188 7.57 11.08 1.84
C THR A 188 8.99 11.58 2.12
N GLU A 189 9.14 12.41 3.16
CA GLU A 189 10.40 13.10 3.48
C GLU A 189 11.56 12.13 3.75
N LYS A 190 11.28 10.96 4.34
CA LYS A 190 12.33 9.97 4.62
C LYS A 190 12.93 9.36 3.35
N ILE A 191 12.12 9.18 2.30
CA ILE A 191 12.63 8.71 1.01
C ILE A 191 13.29 9.87 0.26
N LEU A 192 12.65 11.04 0.23
CA LEU A 192 13.17 12.23 -0.43
C LEU A 192 14.51 12.69 0.13
N SER A 193 14.80 12.45 1.42
CA SER A 193 16.10 12.80 2.03
C SER A 193 17.31 12.08 1.42
N TYR A 194 17.09 11.01 0.64
CA TYR A 194 18.16 10.31 -0.08
C TYR A 194 18.47 10.87 -1.46
N PHE A 195 17.74 11.91 -1.87
CA PHE A 195 17.78 12.54 -3.17
C PHE A 195 18.06 14.04 -3.01
N SER A 196 18.65 14.67 -4.02
CA SER A 196 18.96 16.11 -3.96
C SER A 196 17.71 16.98 -4.02
N ASN A 197 16.69 16.50 -4.74
CA ASN A 197 15.38 17.14 -4.89
C ASN A 197 14.32 16.13 -5.37
N ARG A 198 13.06 16.57 -5.41
CA ARG A 198 11.93 15.75 -5.87
C ARG A 198 12.09 15.26 -7.32
N ASP A 199 12.65 16.09 -8.20
CA ASP A 199 12.86 15.71 -9.60
C ASP A 199 13.88 14.58 -9.76
N SER A 200 14.93 14.58 -8.95
CA SER A 200 15.92 13.50 -8.94
C SER A 200 15.34 12.17 -8.46
N TYR A 201 14.38 12.21 -7.52
CA TYR A 201 13.59 11.03 -7.15
C TYR A 201 12.70 10.56 -8.31
N MET A 202 11.96 11.48 -8.94
CA MET A 202 11.10 11.14 -10.07
C MET A 202 11.88 10.53 -11.22
N LYS A 203 13.03 11.11 -11.58
CA LYS A 203 13.95 10.55 -12.57
C LYS A 203 14.43 9.16 -12.17
N PHE A 204 14.85 8.97 -10.91
CA PHE A 204 15.27 7.66 -10.40
C PHE A 204 14.19 6.58 -10.57
N VAL A 205 12.91 6.92 -10.33
CA VAL A 205 11.77 6.04 -10.54
C VAL A 205 11.59 5.74 -12.03
N LEU A 206 11.53 6.77 -12.87
CA LEU A 206 11.24 6.62 -14.31
C LEU A 206 12.33 5.88 -15.08
N ASP A 207 13.61 6.13 -14.77
CA ASP A 207 14.76 5.45 -15.39
C ASP A 207 14.72 3.91 -15.22
N ARG A 208 13.94 3.41 -14.25
CA ARG A 208 13.79 1.98 -13.94
C ARG A 208 12.54 1.35 -14.54
N ALA A 209 11.65 2.13 -15.16
CA ALA A 209 10.35 1.67 -15.64
C ALA A 209 10.47 0.48 -16.61
N ASP A 210 11.30 0.63 -17.64
CA ASP A 210 11.48 -0.39 -18.67
C ASP A 210 12.18 -1.64 -18.12
N TYR A 211 13.19 -1.45 -17.28
CA TYR A 211 13.88 -2.56 -16.63
C TYR A 211 12.92 -3.41 -15.80
N GLN A 212 12.07 -2.75 -14.98
CA GLN A 212 11.07 -3.44 -14.18
C GLN A 212 10.01 -4.15 -15.03
N LYS A 213 9.55 -3.51 -16.12
CA LYS A 213 8.60 -4.12 -17.06
C LYS A 213 9.18 -5.38 -17.69
N ARG A 214 10.44 -5.35 -18.14
CA ARG A 214 11.16 -6.53 -18.66
C ARG A 214 11.26 -7.66 -17.64
N LEU A 215 11.65 -7.36 -16.40
CA LEU A 215 11.73 -8.37 -15.33
C LEU A 215 10.38 -9.05 -15.08
N LYS A 216 9.28 -8.29 -15.06
CA LYS A 216 7.93 -8.87 -14.91
C LYS A 216 7.53 -9.74 -16.08
N SER A 217 7.78 -9.32 -17.32
CA SER A 217 7.51 -10.14 -18.51
C SER A 217 8.26 -11.48 -18.47
N ASN A 218 9.55 -11.45 -18.10
CA ASN A 218 10.37 -12.65 -17.96
C ASN A 218 9.87 -13.57 -16.83
N SER A 219 9.40 -13.01 -15.72
CA SER A 219 8.81 -13.79 -14.62
C SER A 219 7.49 -14.46 -15.03
N LYS A 220 6.66 -13.80 -15.84
CA LYS A 220 5.43 -14.38 -16.38
C LYS A 220 5.76 -15.55 -17.31
N LEU A 221 6.72 -15.39 -18.23
CA LEU A 221 7.15 -16.46 -19.14
C LEU A 221 7.64 -17.71 -18.39
N LYS A 222 8.50 -17.54 -17.37
CA LYS A 222 9.00 -18.65 -16.54
C LYS A 222 7.91 -19.37 -15.73
N SER A 223 6.80 -18.69 -15.42
CA SER A 223 5.68 -19.31 -14.71
C SER A 223 4.75 -20.12 -15.63
N HIS A 224 4.71 -19.81 -16.93
CA HIS A 224 3.93 -20.60 -17.91
C HIS A 224 4.70 -21.83 -18.39
N SER A 225 6.04 -21.80 -18.43
CA SER A 225 6.85 -22.95 -18.84
C SER A 225 7.00 -24.05 -17.77
N ARG A 226 6.58 -23.80 -16.52
CA ARG A 226 6.61 -24.78 -15.41
C ARG A 226 5.26 -25.45 -15.14
N GLY A 227 4.23 -25.15 -15.93
CA GLY A 227 2.86 -25.68 -15.77
C GLY A 227 2.45 -26.72 -16.81
N GLY A 228 3.42 -27.26 -17.57
CA GLY A 228 3.17 -28.28 -18.59
C GLY A 228 4.15 -29.43 -18.44
N ILE A 229 3.97 -30.24 -17.38
CA ILE A 229 4.32 -31.66 -17.29
C ILE A 229 3.27 -32.31 -16.39
#